data_AF-A0A9W4U750-F1
#
_entry.id   AF-A0A9W4U750-F1
#
_cell.length_a   1.000
_cell.length_b   1.000
_cell.length_c   1.000
_cell.angle_alpha   90.00
_cell.angle_beta   90.00
_cell.angle_gamma   90.00
#
_symmetry.space_group_name_H-M   'P 1'
#
loop_
_entity.id
_entity.type
_entity.pdbx_description
1 polymer ?
#
loop_
_entity_poly.entity_id
_entity_poly.type
_entity_poly.pdbx_seq_one_letter_code
_entity_poly.pdbx_strand_id
1 'polypeptide(L)' 'MAFAWKASGISYNRYISVASRVVRRSLKEDKRIAAEKRGESDLRFAKWENGKQGEVKNLADANAAAESSAGSS' A
#
# COMPACT_ATOMS: atom_id res chain seq x y z
N MET A 1 -3.72 -21.73 -14.54
CA MET A 1 -4.38 -20.70 -13.72
C MET A 1 -3.50 -19.44 -13.66
N ALA A 2 -3.91 -18.33 -14.28
CA ALA A 2 -3.31 -17.03 -13.99
C ALA A 2 -4.06 -16.41 -12.80
N PHE A 3 -3.34 -16.07 -11.73
CA PHE A 3 -3.96 -15.39 -10.59
C PHE A 3 -4.38 -13.98 -11.00
N ALA A 4 -5.57 -13.53 -10.59
CA ALA A 4 -6.14 -12.25 -10.99
C ALA A 4 -5.22 -11.05 -10.66
N TRP A 5 -4.51 -11.09 -9.52
CA TRP A 5 -3.55 -10.05 -9.14
C TRP A 5 -2.34 -9.97 -10.08
N LYS A 6 -1.91 -11.11 -10.63
CA LYS A 6 -0.80 -11.14 -11.59
C LYS A 6 -1.23 -10.56 -12.93
N ALA A 7 -2.48 -10.81 -13.33
CA ALA A 7 -3.06 -10.25 -14.54
C ALA A 7 -3.28 -8.74 -14.44
N SER A 8 -3.59 -8.21 -13.25
CA SER A 8 -3.76 -6.77 -13.01
C SER A 8 -2.44 -6.01 -12.79
N GLY A 9 -1.28 -6.64 -13.02
CA GLY A 9 0.04 -6.01 -12.89
C GLY A 9 0.44 -5.60 -11.47
N ILE A 10 -0.28 -6.05 -10.42
CA ILE A 10 0.09 -5.72 -9.04
C ILE A 10 1.09 -6.73 -8.50
N SER A 11 1.99 -6.27 -7.63
CA SER A 11 2.91 -7.15 -6.92
C SER A 11 2.17 -7.98 -5.87
N TYR A 12 2.73 -9.14 -5.51
CA TYR A 12 2.18 -9.98 -4.44
C TYR A 12 2.08 -9.24 -3.10
N ASN A 13 3.07 -8.40 -2.78
CA ASN A 13 3.07 -7.57 -1.58
C ASN A 13 1.89 -6.58 -1.57
N ARG A 14 1.54 -6.02 -2.73
CA ARG A 14 0.38 -5.14 -2.86
C ARG A 14 -0.92 -5.90 -2.67
N TYR A 15 -1.05 -7.07 -3.30
CA TYR A 15 -2.21 -7.95 -3.15
C TYR A 15 -2.47 -8.31 -1.67
N ILE A 16 -1.46 -8.83 -0.96
CA ILE A 16 -1.65 -9.26 0.43
C ILE A 16 -1.92 -8.06 1.36
N SER A 17 -1.34 -6.89 1.08
CA SER A 17 -1.59 -5.66 1.85
C SER A 17 -3.06 -5.22 1.76
N VAL A 18 -3.64 -5.26 0.56
CA VAL A 18 -5.07 -4.94 0.33
C VAL A 18 -5.97 -5.98 1.01
N ALA A 19 -5.70 -7.28 0.81
CA ALA A 19 -6.46 -8.34 1.45
C ALA A 19 -6.44 -8.22 2.99
N SER A 20 -5.27 -7.94 3.56
CA SER A 20 -5.11 -7.72 5.00
C SER A 20 -5.95 -6.55 5.53
N ARG A 21 -6.02 -5.45 4.77
CA ARG A 21 -6.82 -4.27 5.14
C ARG A 21 -8.31 -4.59 5.20
N VAL A 22 -8.81 -5.35 4.23
CA VAL A 22 -10.22 -5.79 4.19
C VAL A 22 -10.52 -6.69 5.38
N VAL A 23 -9.67 -7.67 5.66
CA VAL A 23 -9.85 -8.59 6.80
C VAL A 23 -9.91 -7.84 8.13
N ARG A 24 -9.05 -6.83 8.35
CA ARG A 24 -9.06 -6.03 9.59
C ARG A 24 -10.39 -5.30 9.78
N ARG A 25 -10.94 -4.72 8.71
CA ARG A 25 -12.23 -4.00 8.74
C ARG A 25 -13.43 -4.91 9.00
N SER A 26 -13.32 -6.19 8.67
CA SER A 26 -14.38 -7.18 8.90
C SER A 26 -14.40 -7.75 10.32
N LEU A 27 -13.46 -7.39 11.20
CA LEU A 27 -13.43 -7.84 12.58
C LEU A 27 -14.43 -7.09 13.47
N LYS A 28 -14.86 -7.75 14.55
CA LYS A 28 -15.62 -7.11 15.64
C LYS A 28 -14.79 -5.99 16.28
N GLU A 29 -15.46 -4.97 16.80
CA GLU A 29 -14.88 -3.74 17.35
C GLU A 29 -13.67 -4.00 18.26
N ASP A 30 -13.83 -4.86 19.27
CA ASP A 30 -12.81 -5.17 20.28
C ASP A 30 -11.48 -5.63 19.67
N LYS A 31 -11.54 -6.38 18.57
CA LYS A 31 -10.36 -6.90 17.86
C LYS A 31 -9.93 -5.98 16.72
N ARG A 32 -10.84 -5.19 16.18
CA ARG A 32 -10.58 -4.24 15.10
C ARG A 32 -9.63 -3.14 15.56
N ILE A 33 -9.83 -2.55 16.74
CA ILE A 33 -8.98 -1.46 17.27
C ILE A 33 -7.51 -1.87 17.34
N ALA A 34 -7.21 -3.05 17.90
CA ALA A 34 -5.85 -3.57 17.97
C ALA A 34 -5.29 -3.93 16.58
N ALA A 35 -6.14 -4.37 15.66
CA ALA A 35 -5.73 -4.77 14.33
C ALA A 35 -5.49 -3.58 13.38
N GLU A 36 -6.25 -2.49 13.52
CA GLU A 36 -6.14 -1.27 12.72
C GLU A 36 -4.82 -0.53 12.93
N LYS A 37 -4.32 -0.50 14.18
CA LYS A 37 -2.99 0.08 14.49
C LYS A 37 -1.84 -0.53 13.67
N ARG A 38 -1.97 -1.80 13.24
CA ARG A 38 -0.97 -2.46 12.39
C ARG A 38 -1.00 -2.04 10.93
N GLY A 39 -2.05 -1.32 10.53
CA GLY A 39 -2.20 -0.77 9.18
C GLY A 39 -1.60 0.63 9.02
N GLU A 40 -1.23 1.29 10.12
CA GLU A 40 -0.61 2.61 10.09
C GLU A 40 0.87 2.48 9.73
N SER A 41 1.35 3.33 8.82
CA SER A 41 2.74 3.36 8.38
C SER A 41 3.11 4.78 7.99
N ASP A 42 3.95 5.43 8.80
CA ASP A 42 4.43 6.79 8.53
C ASP A 42 5.90 6.72 8.07
N LEU A 43 6.09 6.21 6.85
CA LEU A 43 7.40 6.06 6.23
C LEU A 43 7.63 7.20 5.25
N ARG A 44 8.84 7.75 5.24
CA ARG A 44 9.29 8.72 4.23
C ARG A 44 10.45 8.11 3.46
N PHE A 45 10.45 8.30 2.15
CA PHE A 45 11.49 7.77 1.26
C PHE A 45 12.02 8.88 0.35
N ALA A 46 13.29 8.79 -0.01
CA ALA A 46 13.90 9.64 -1.03
C ALA A 46 14.61 8.74 -2.04
N LYS A 47 14.35 8.96 -3.33
CA LYS A 47 15.07 8.25 -4.39
C LYS A 47 16.45 8.87 -4.52
N TRP A 48 17.50 8.06 -4.40
CA TRP A 48 18.87 8.50 -4.67
C TRP A 48 19.24 8.13 -6.11
N GLU A 49 19.74 9.10 -6.86
CA GLU A 49 20.22 8.89 -8.23
C GLU A 49 21.53 9.64 -8.42
N ASN A 50 22.52 9.00 -9.05
CA ASN A 50 23.84 9.58 -9.33
C ASN A 50 24.49 10.24 -8.10
N GLY A 51 24.32 9.65 -6.91
CA GLY A 51 24.89 10.14 -5.66
C GLY A 51 24.17 11.36 -5.05
N LYS A 52 23.06 11.82 -5.64
CA LYS A 52 22.25 12.92 -5.09
C LYS A 52 20.95 12.38 -4.52
N GLN A 53 20.62 12.83 -3.31
CA GLN A 53 19.33 12.58 -2.69
C GLN A 53 18.25 13.37 -3.42
N GLY A 54 17.24 12.68 -3.94
CA GLY A 54 16.04 13.29 -4.50
C GLY A 54 15.07 13.77 -3.42
N GLU A 55 13.88 14.17 -3.86
CA GLU A 55 12.84 14.68 -2.98
C GLU A 55 12.36 13.61 -1.97
N VAL A 56 12.23 14.02 -0.70
CA VAL A 56 11.67 13.18 0.36
C VAL A 56 10.15 13.16 0.26
N LYS A 57 9.58 12.02 -0.06
CA LYS A 57 8.12 11.81 -0.19
C LYS A 57 7.60 10.96 0.95
N ASN A 58 6.39 11.25 1.43
CA ASN A 58 5.69 10.35 2.34
C ASN A 58 5.18 9.13 1.54
N LEU A 59 5.34 7.94 2.11
CA LEU A 59 4.92 6.68 1.50
C LEU A 59 3.40 6.61 1.33
N ALA A 60 2.63 7.16 2.28
CA ALA A 60 1.18 7.17 2.19
C ALA A 60 0.70 8.03 1.02
N ASP A 61 1.26 9.23 0.86
CA ASP A 61 0.93 10.14 -0.24
C ASP A 61 1.32 9.55 -1.60
N ALA A 62 2.50 8.93 -1.68
CA ALA A 62 2.96 8.27 -2.90
C ALA A 62 2.08 7.08 -3.29
N ASN A 63 1.60 6.29 -2.32
CA ASN A 63 0.68 5.19 -2.56
C ASN A 63 -0.71 5.69 -3.01
N ALA A 64 -1.22 6.77 -2.42
CA ALA A 64 -2.49 7.39 -2.83
C ALA A 64 -2.43 7.94 -4.27
N ALA A 65 -1.31 8.56 -4.66
CA ALA A 65 -1.09 9.03 -6.03
C ALA A 65 -0.95 7.87 -7.04
N ALA A 66 -0.39 6.73 -6.63
CA ALA A 66 -0.33 5.54 -7.46
C ALA A 66 -1.72 4.88 -7.66
N GLU A 67 -2.61 4.99 -6.67
CA GLU A 67 -3.98 4.48 -6.77
C GLU A 67 -4.83 5.31 -7.75
N SER A 68 -4.66 6.63 -7.82
CA SER A 68 -5.42 7.49 -8.74
C SER A 68 -5.00 7.35 -10.20
N SER A 69 -3.71 7.14 -10.46
CA SER A 69 -3.17 6.94 -11.81
C SER A 69 -3.49 5.55 -12.40
N ALA A 70 -3.77 4.55 -11.55
CA ALA A 70 -4.16 3.21 -12.00
C ALA A 70 -5.64 3.09 -12.44
N GLY A 71 -6.50 4.05 -12.06
CA GLY A 71 -7.93 4.06 -12.41
C GLY A 71 -8.27 4.80 -13.71
N SER A 72 -7.26 5.29 -14.44
CA SER A 72 -7.41 6.14 -15.64
C SER A 72 -6.94 5.45 -16.92
N SER A 73 -6.98 4.11 -16.97
CA SER A 73 -6.66 3.28 -18.15
C SER A 73 -7.78 2.32 -18.48
#